data_AF-A0A7Y2JK99-F1
#
_entry.id   AF-A0A7Y2JK99-F1
#
_cell.length_a   1.000
_cell.length_b   1.000
_cell.length_c   1.000
_cell.angle_alpha   90.00
_cell.angle_beta   90.00
_cell.angle_gamma   90.00
#
_symmetry.space_group_name_H-M   'P 1'
#
loop_
_entity.id
_entity.type
_entity.pdbx_description
1 polymer ?
#
loop_
_entity_poly.entity_id
_entity_poly.type
_entity_poly.pdbx_seq_one_letter_code
_entity_poly.pdbx_strand_id
1 'polypeptide(L)' 'FEPLHREWCAKADGLGASVDYPETGTFVGLDERGGMILKSGGATRILPLTDYLGT' A
#
# COMPACT_ATOMS: atom_id res chain seq x y z
N PHE A 1 14.52 -3.29 -12.61
CA PHE A 1 13.78 -2.46 -11.61
C PHE A 1 13.20 -3.30 -10.46
N GLU A 2 12.92 -4.60 -10.66
CA GLU A 2 12.38 -5.48 -9.62
C GLU A 2 13.17 -5.56 -8.31
N PRO A 3 14.52 -5.62 -8.29
CA PRO A 3 15.25 -5.71 -7.01
C PRO A 3 15.07 -4.44 -6.16
N LEU A 4 15.21 -3.27 -6.79
CA LEU A 4 15.04 -1.98 -6.14
C LEU A 4 13.61 -1.78 -5.64
N HIS A 5 12.60 -2.13 -6.47
CA HIS A 5 11.19 -2.04 -6.08
C HIS A 5 10.90 -2.90 -4.85
N ARG A 6 11.37 -4.16 -4.83
CA ARG A 6 11.18 -5.06 -3.69
C ARG A 6 11.87 -4.57 -2.42
N GLU A 7 13.14 -4.17 -2.50
CA GLU A 7 13.89 -3.68 -1.35
C GLU A 7 13.31 -2.39 -0.77
N TRP A 8 12.81 -1.52 -1.63
CA TRP A 8 12.14 -0.30 -1.21
C TRP A 8 10.77 -0.58 -0.57
N CYS A 9 9.93 -1.43 -1.21
CA CYS A 9 8.62 -1.79 -0.67
C CYS A 9 8.70 -2.49 0.68
N ALA A 10 9.75 -3.27 0.92
CA ALA A 10 9.99 -3.92 2.22
C ALA A 10 10.22 -2.94 3.37
N LYS A 11 10.49 -1.65 3.08
CA LYS A 11 10.65 -0.58 4.07
C LYS A 11 9.36 0.22 4.30
N ALA A 12 8.27 -0.13 3.62
CA ALA A 12 7.00 0.56 3.80
C ALA A 12 6.51 0.39 5.24
N ASP A 13 6.25 1.51 5.90
CA ASP A 13 5.74 1.53 7.27
C ASP A 13 4.35 0.89 7.34
N GLY A 14 4.12 0.07 8.37
CA GLY A 14 2.87 -0.66 8.53
C GLY A 14 2.63 -1.83 7.56
N LEU A 15 3.61 -2.22 6.74
CA LEU A 15 3.48 -3.39 5.86
C LEU A 15 3.21 -4.67 6.66
N GLY A 16 2.12 -5.36 6.32
CA GLY A 16 1.65 -6.56 7.01
C GLY A 16 0.81 -6.29 8.26
N ALA A 17 0.62 -5.03 8.65
CA ALA A 17 -0.15 -4.64 9.81
C ALA A 17 -1.55 -4.10 9.42
N SER A 18 -2.41 -3.97 10.43
CA SER A 18 -3.64 -3.18 10.30
C SER A 18 -3.30 -1.69 10.33
N VAL A 19 -3.87 -0.95 9.39
CA VAL A 19 -3.76 0.51 9.26
C VAL A 19 -5.15 1.12 9.29
N ASP A 20 -5.27 2.38 9.68
CA ASP A 20 -6.52 3.15 9.72
C ASP A 20 -6.57 4.29 8.67
N TYR A 21 -5.43 4.69 8.13
CA TYR A 21 -5.27 5.67 7.07
C TYR A 21 -4.61 5.05 5.82
N PRO A 22 -5.03 5.43 4.60
CA PRO A 22 -6.14 6.32 4.27
C PRO A 22 -7.52 5.67 4.46
N GLU A 23 -7.56 4.35 4.62
CA GLU A 23 -8.76 3.58 4.93
C GLU A 23 -8.41 2.43 5.88
N THR A 24 -9.36 1.97 6.68
CA THR A 24 -9.13 0.86 7.61
C THR A 24 -9.02 -0.48 6.89
N GLY A 25 -7.93 -1.21 7.13
CA GLY A 25 -7.70 -2.54 6.58
C GLY A 25 -6.30 -3.07 6.89
N THR A 26 -5.94 -4.20 6.28
CA THR A 26 -4.58 -4.76 6.35
C THR A 26 -3.79 -4.28 5.14
N PHE A 27 -2.69 -3.56 5.38
CA PHE A 27 -1.76 -3.14 4.32
C PHE A 27 -0.90 -4.34 3.91
N VAL A 28 -1.13 -4.91 2.73
CA VAL A 28 -0.49 -6.17 2.33
C VAL A 28 0.70 -5.99 1.38
N GLY A 29 0.89 -4.80 0.81
CA GLY A 29 1.98 -4.54 -0.11
C GLY A 29 1.71 -3.36 -1.03
N LEU A 30 2.67 -3.07 -1.89
CA LEU A 30 2.56 -2.05 -2.93
C LEU A 30 2.54 -2.73 -4.29
N ASP A 31 1.78 -2.17 -5.23
CA ASP A 31 1.84 -2.58 -6.64
C ASP A 31 3.08 -1.98 -7.34
N GLU A 32 3.25 -2.30 -8.63
CA GLU A 32 4.37 -1.81 -9.44
C GLU A 32 4.41 -0.29 -9.61
N ARG A 33 3.29 0.41 -9.35
CA ARG A 33 3.13 1.86 -9.46
C ARG A 33 3.21 2.56 -8.11
N GLY A 34 3.44 1.82 -7.02
CA GLY A 34 3.48 2.35 -5.66
C GLY A 34 2.08 2.58 -5.05
N GLY A 35 1.03 1.99 -5.63
CA GLY A 35 -0.30 1.97 -5.04
C GLY A 35 -0.37 1.01 -3.86
N MET A 36 -1.00 1.43 -2.77
CA MET A 36 -1.23 0.60 -1.59
C MET A 36 -2.25 -0.50 -1.90
N ILE A 37 -1.86 -1.75 -1.67
CA ILE A 37 -2.77 -2.90 -1.71
C ILE A 37 -3.33 -3.08 -0.29
N LEU A 38 -4.62 -2.82 -0.13
CA LEU A 38 -5.34 -2.90 1.14
C LEU A 38 -6.37 -4.03 1.11
N LYS A 39 -6.34 -4.91 2.11
CA LYS A 39 -7.41 -5.89 2.33
C LYS A 39 -8.35 -5.41 3.41
N SER A 40 -9.64 -5.30 3.09
CA SER A 40 -10.67 -4.89 4.05
C SER A 40 -12.02 -5.48 3.65
N GLY A 41 -12.81 -5.94 4.64
CA GLY A 41 -14.16 -6.46 4.41
C GLY A 41 -14.26 -7.64 3.41
N GLY A 42 -13.19 -8.45 3.27
CA GLY A 42 -13.13 -9.56 2.31
C GLY A 42 -12.78 -9.16 0.87
N ALA A 43 -12.54 -7.87 0.60
CA ALA A 43 -12.10 -7.36 -0.69
C ALA A 43 -10.63 -6.91 -0.65
N THR A 44 -9.99 -6.89 -1.82
CA THR A 44 -8.68 -6.27 -2.03
C THR A 44 -8.88 -5.01 -2.86
N ARG A 45 -8.31 -3.88 -2.41
CA ARG A 45 -8.36 -2.58 -3.10
C ARG A 45 -6.96 -2.07 -3.34
N ILE A 46 -6.77 -1.35 -4.45
CA ILE A 46 -5.54 -0.62 -4.74
C ILE A 46 -5.85 0.85 -4.55
N LEU A 47 -5.08 1.51 -3.68
CA LEU A 47 -5.19 2.93 -3.36
C LEU A 47 -3.96 3.63 -3.95
N PRO A 48 -4.09 4.33 -5.09
CA PRO A 48 -2.97 5.03 -5.70
C PRO A 48 -2.43 6.12 -4.78
N LEU A 49 -1.10 6.16 -4.57
CA LEU A 49 -0.48 7.20 -3.76
C LEU A 49 -0.77 8.62 -4.30
N THR A 50 -0.93 8.74 -5.61
CA THR A 50 -1.23 9.99 -6.30
C THR A 50 -2.55 10.63 -5.89
N ASP A 51 -3.52 9.82 -5.43
CA ASP A 51 -4.83 10.32 -5.01
C ASP A 51 -4.75 11.10 -3.68
N TYR A 52 -3.61 10.98 -2.98
CA TYR A 52 -3.34 11.61 -1.69
C TYR A 52 -2.27 12.72 -1.79
N LEU A 53 -1.84 13.09 -2.99
CA LEU A 53 -1.03 14.29 -3.19
C LEU A 53 -1.96 15.51 -3.06
N GLY A 54 -1.78 16.30 -2.00
CA GLY A 54 -2.51 17.56 -1.82
C GLY A 54 -2.19 18.56 -2.94
N THR A 55 -3.16 19.42 -3.26
CA THR A 55 -3.01 20.59 -4.15
C THR A 55 -2.16 21.67 -3.52
#